data_AF-A0A357IU62-F1
#
_entry.id   AF-A0A357IU62-F1
#
_cell.length_a   1.000
_cell.length_b   1.000
_cell.length_c   1.000
_cell.angle_alpha   90.00
_cell.angle_beta   90.00
_cell.angle_gamma   90.00
#
_symmetry.space_group_name_H-M   'P 1'
#
loop_
_entity.id
_entity.type
_entity.pdbx_description
1 polymer ?
#
loop_
_entity_poly.entity_id
_entity_poly.type
_entity_poly.pdbx_seq_one_letter_code
_entity_poly.pdbx_strand_id
1 'polypeptide(L)'
;MAKKKENISFEEALEQLEEITRSLESGELTLDDSIQAYEKGMELKKICTSILETAEKKLEYIKKQEDGSVSVEPIPEKEQDALF
;
A
#
# COMPACT_ATOMS: atom_id res chain seq x y z
N MET A 1 6.94 17.98 18.36
CA MET A 1 6.28 18.33 17.09
C MET A 1 5.74 17.04 16.49
N ALA A 2 4.42 16.85 16.47
CA ALA A 2 3.80 15.64 15.95
C ALA A 2 3.90 15.65 14.41
N LYS A 3 4.67 14.72 13.84
CA LYS A 3 4.77 14.51 12.40
C LYS A 3 3.38 14.09 11.90
N LYS A 4 2.68 15.02 11.24
CA LYS A 4 1.40 14.77 10.58
C LYS A 4 1.66 13.70 9.52
N LYS A 5 1.11 12.50 9.71
CA LYS A 5 1.16 11.43 8.72
C LYS A 5 0.28 11.89 7.56
N GLU A 6 0.88 12.56 6.59
CA GLU A 6 0.18 12.99 5.37
C GLU A 6 -0.28 11.72 4.65
N ASN A 7 -1.59 11.54 4.55
CA ASN A 7 -2.16 10.54 3.67
C ASN A 7 -1.99 11.07 2.25
N ILE A 8 -0.93 10.63 1.57
CA ILE A 8 -0.73 10.90 0.15
C ILE A 8 -1.76 10.12 -0.67
N SER A 9 -2.22 10.69 -1.79
CA SER A 9 -3.09 9.99 -2.74
C SER A 9 -2.33 8.90 -3.50
N PHE A 10 -3.06 8.03 -4.20
CA PHE A 10 -2.46 7.01 -5.06
C PHE A 10 -1.64 7.64 -6.19
N GLU A 11 -2.19 8.67 -6.82
CA GLU A 11 -1.57 9.39 -7.93
C GLU A 11 -0.26 10.06 -7.49
N GLU A 12 -0.26 10.73 -6.34
CA GLU A 12 0.96 11.35 -5.77
C GLU A 12 2.01 10.30 -5.35
N ALA A 13 1.57 9.16 -4.80
CA ALA A 13 2.47 8.08 -4.42
C ALA A 13 3.12 7.43 -5.64
N LEU A 14 2.35 7.25 -6.71
CA LEU A 14 2.80 6.67 -7.98
C LEU A 14 3.78 7.62 -8.68
N GLU A 15 3.47 8.92 -8.76
CA GLU A 15 4.34 9.92 -9.37
C GLU A 15 5.72 9.95 -8.68
N GLN A 16 5.74 9.99 -7.35
CA GLN A 16 7.01 9.95 -6.59
C GLN A 16 7.78 8.63 -6.79
N LEU A 17 7.07 7.50 -6.92
CA LEU A 17 7.71 6.20 -7.17
C LEU A 17 8.34 6.16 -8.57
N GLU A 18 7.69 6.73 -9.57
CA GLU A 18 8.25 6.86 -10.92
C GLU A 18 9.48 7.77 -10.95
N GLU A 19 9.45 8.89 -10.23
CA GLU A 19 10.62 9.77 -10.09
C GLU A 19 11.82 9.05 -9.50
N ILE A 20 11.60 8.30 -8.41
CA ILE A 20 12.65 7.48 -7.78
C ILE A 20 13.19 6.45 -8.75
N THR A 21 12.30 5.79 -9.50
CA THR A 21 12.70 4.79 -10.50
C THR A 21 13.56 5.42 -11.58
N ARG A 22 13.15 6.59 -12.10
CA ARG A 22 13.94 7.36 -13.08
C ARG A 22 15.32 7.74 -12.53
N SER A 23 15.42 8.16 -11.26
CA SER A 23 16.70 8.49 -10.62
C SER A 23 17.59 7.26 -10.41
N LEU A 24 17.02 6.10 -10.09
CA LEU A 24 17.77 4.84 -9.98
C LEU A 24 18.28 4.37 -11.34
N GLU A 25 17.46 4.52 -12.39
CA GLU A 25 17.79 4.12 -13.76
C GLU A 25 18.81 5.04 -14.45
N SER A 26 18.90 6.32 -14.04
CA SER A 26 19.89 7.24 -14.61
C SER A 26 21.33 6.84 -14.29
N GLY A 27 21.55 6.12 -13.17
CA GLY A 27 22.87 5.72 -12.71
C GLY A 27 23.74 6.87 -12.20
N GLU A 28 23.16 8.06 -12.00
CA GLU A 28 23.87 9.25 -11.52
C GLU A 28 23.96 9.34 -9.99
N LEU A 29 23.20 8.48 -9.28
CA LEU A 29 23.17 8.44 -7.82
C LEU A 29 24.44 7.80 -7.25
N THR A 30 24.89 8.30 -6.10
CA THR A 30 25.90 7.60 -5.31
C THR A 30 25.32 6.30 -4.73
N LEU A 31 26.17 5.43 -4.19
CA LEU A 31 25.71 4.19 -3.54
C LEU A 31 24.76 4.47 -2.38
N ASP A 32 25.11 5.41 -1.50
CA ASP A 32 24.27 5.79 -0.36
C ASP A 32 22.93 6.38 -0.81
N ASP A 33 22.95 7.25 -1.83
CA ASP A 33 21.72 7.84 -2.38
C ASP A 33 20.84 6.77 -3.06
N SER A 34 21.45 5.80 -3.72
CA SER A 34 20.74 4.68 -4.36
C SER A 34 20.03 3.81 -3.32
N ILE A 35 20.66 3.57 -2.17
CA ILE A 35 20.05 2.82 -1.06
C ILE A 35 18.86 3.59 -0.50
N GLN A 36 19.01 4.90 -0.26
CA GLN A 36 17.92 5.74 0.25
C GLN A 36 16.75 5.83 -0.74
N ALA A 37 17.04 6.01 -2.03
CA ALA A 37 16.05 6.02 -3.09
C ALA A 37 15.27 4.70 -3.13
N TYR A 38 15.97 3.56 -3.03
CA TYR A 38 15.35 2.25 -2.97
C TYR A 38 14.42 2.07 -1.76
N GLU A 39 14.87 2.45 -0.55
CA GLU A 39 14.06 2.36 0.67
C GLU A 39 12.77 3.19 0.55
N LYS A 40 12.89 4.43 0.06
CA LYS A 40 11.73 5.30 -0.17
C LYS A 40 10.79 4.72 -1.25
N GLY A 41 11.35 4.16 -2.32
CA GLY A 41 10.58 3.49 -3.36
C GLY A 41 9.79 2.29 -2.81
N MET A 42 10.37 1.52 -1.90
CA MET A 42 9.69 0.40 -1.23
C MET A 42 8.55 0.87 -0.32
N GLU A 43 8.72 2.00 0.39
CA GLU A 43 7.64 2.60 1.18
C GLU A 43 6.48 3.07 0.29
N LEU A 44 6.77 3.77 -0.80
CA LEU A 44 5.75 4.22 -1.77
C LEU A 44 5.03 3.05 -2.42
N LYS A 45 5.75 2.00 -2.84
CA LYS A 45 5.15 0.77 -3.35
C LYS A 45 4.13 0.20 -2.36
N LYS A 46 4.50 0.12 -1.07
CA LYS A 46 3.62 -0.40 -0.02
C LYS A 46 2.36 0.45 0.13
N ILE A 47 2.50 1.77 0.04
CA ILE A 47 1.37 2.70 0.07
C ILE A 47 0.45 2.45 -1.14
N CYS A 48 0.98 2.41 -2.36
CA CYS A 48 0.22 2.14 -3.57
C CYS A 48 -0.55 0.82 -3.48
N THR A 49 0.12 -0.27 -3.08
CA THR A 49 -0.53 -1.57 -2.90
C THR A 49 -1.65 -1.51 -1.85
N SER A 50 -1.43 -0.86 -0.71
CA SER A 50 -2.46 -0.73 0.33
C SER A 50 -3.69 0.04 -0.13
N ILE A 51 -3.51 1.08 -0.97
CA ILE A 51 -4.64 1.84 -1.53
C ILE A 51 -5.43 0.97 -2.51
N LEU A 52 -4.73 0.24 -3.40
CA LEU A 52 -5.36 -0.66 -4.37
C LEU A 52 -6.13 -1.80 -3.68
N GLU A 53 -5.55 -2.43 -2.67
CA GLU A 53 -6.23 -3.48 -1.87
C GLU A 53 -7.51 -2.95 -1.20
N THR A 54 -7.47 -1.70 -0.73
CA THR A 54 -8.66 -1.07 -0.12
C THR A 54 -9.74 -0.80 -1.16
N ALA A 55 -9.35 -0.34 -2.35
CA ALA A 55 -10.26 -0.12 -3.46
C ALA A 55 -10.91 -1.44 -3.94
N GLU A 56 -10.11 -2.51 -4.05
CA GLU A 56 -10.57 -3.85 -4.43
C GLU A 56 -11.59 -4.40 -3.44
N LYS A 57 -11.30 -4.37 -2.13
CA LYS A 57 -12.24 -4.79 -1.07
C LYS A 57 -13.56 -4.02 -1.13
N LYS A 58 -13.52 -2.73 -1.43
CA LYS A 58 -14.73 -1.91 -1.59
C LYS A 58 -15.55 -2.33 -2.80
N LEU A 59 -14.90 -2.66 -3.93
CA LEU A 59 -15.57 -3.20 -5.11
C LEU A 59 -16.19 -4.57 -4.85
N GLU A 60 -15.48 -5.47 -4.16
CA GLU A 60 -16.03 -6.77 -3.75
C GLU A 60 -17.26 -6.62 -2.86
N TYR A 61 -17.22 -5.70 -1.90
CA TYR A 61 -18.36 -5.41 -1.03
C TYR A 61 -19.58 -4.94 -1.85
N ILE A 62 -19.39 -4.00 -2.78
CA ILE A 62 -20.47 -3.50 -3.65
C ILE A 62 -21.06 -4.63 -4.50
N LYS A 63 -20.20 -5.46 -5.12
CA LYS A 63 -20.65 -6.62 -5.92
C LYS A 63 -21.49 -7.61 -5.10
N LYS A 64 -21.07 -7.92 -3.86
CA LYS A 64 -21.84 -8.79 -2.96
C LYS A 64 -23.19 -8.21 -2.57
N GLN A 65 -23.31 -6.88 -2.49
CA GLN A 65 -24.59 -6.22 -2.23
C GLN A 65 -25.53 -6.26 -3.45
N GLU A 66 -25.00 -6.10 -4.67
CA GLU A 66 -25.80 -6.15 -5.91
C GLU A 66 -26.30 -7.56 -6.23
N ASP A 67 -25.54 -8.60 -5.90
CA ASP A 67 -25.90 -10.02 -6.12
C ASP A 67 -26.85 -10.60 -5.04
N GLY A 68 -27.33 -9.77 -4.10
CA GLY A 68 -28.28 -10.17 -3.06
C GLY A 68 -27.76 -11.19 -2.03
N SER A 69 -26.47 -11.54 -2.07
CA SER A 69 -25.83 -12.49 -1.15
C SER A 69 -25.18 -11.77 0.03
N VAL A 70 -25.99 -11.18 0.91
CA VAL A 70 -25.52 -10.78 2.25
C VAL A 70 -25.52 -12.02 3.13
N SER A 71 -24.44 -12.81 3.08
CA SER A 71 -24.08 -13.66 4.20
C SER A 71 -23.09 -12.89 5.07
N VAL A 72 -23.58 -12.41 6.22
CA VAL A 72 -22.73 -11.86 7.27
C VAL A 72 -22.05 -13.06 7.93
N GLU A 73 -20.95 -13.54 7.37
CA GLU A 73 -20.10 -14.45 8.12
C GLU A 73 -19.29 -13.61 9.13
N PRO A 74 -19.47 -13.81 10.44
CA PRO A 74 -18.68 -13.13 11.44
C PRO A 74 -17.21 -13.53 11.26
N ILE A 75 -16.34 -12.52 11.20
CA ILE A 75 -14.89 -12.71 11.24
C ILE A 75 -14.59 -13.51 12.53
N PRO A 76 -14.00 -14.72 12.46
CA PRO A 76 -13.64 -15.43 13.67
C PRO A 76 -12.60 -14.62 14.44
N GLU A 77 -13.01 -14.13 15.61
CA GLU A 77 -12.10 -13.59 16.62
C GLU A 77 -11.18 -14.72 17.11
N LYS A 78 -9.88 -14.50 16.94
CA LYS A 78 -8.75 -15.10 17.69
C LYS A 78 -8.65 -16.63 17.71
N GLU A 79 -7.61 -17.12 17.03
CA GLU A 79 -6.76 -18.17 17.60
C GLU A 79 -5.43 -17.52 18.05
N GLN A 80 -5.52 -16.77 19.15
CA GLN A 80 -4.43 -16.73 20.13
C GLN A 80 -4.64 -17.98 20.99
N ASP A 81 -3.58 -18.78 21.16
CA ASP A 81 -3.51 -20.07 21.88
C ASP A 81 -3.69 -21.33 21.02
N ALA A 82 -2.65 -21.66 20.23
CA ALA A 82 -2.05 -23.01 20.19
C ALA A 82 -1.06 -23.10 19.02
N LEU A 83 0.22 -22.85 19.29
CA LEU A 83 1.20 -23.93 19.29
C LEU A 83 2.52 -23.40 19.86
N PHE A 84 3.01 -24.16 20.83
CA PHE A 84 4.41 -24.22 21.19
C PHE A 84 5.28 -24.56 19.97
#